data_AF-A0A662RQP0-F1
#
_entry.id   AF-A0A662RQP0-F1
#
_cell.length_a   1.000
_cell.length_b   1.000
_cell.length_c   1.000
_cell.angle_alpha   90.00
_cell.angle_beta   90.00
_cell.angle_gamma   90.00
#
_symmetry.space_group_name_H-M   'P 1'
#
loop_
_entity.id
_entity.type
_entity.pdbx_description
1 polymer ?
#
loop_
_entity_poly.entity_id
_entity_poly.type
_entity_poly.pdbx_seq_one_letter_code
_entity_poly.pdbx_strand_id
1 'polypeptide(L)'
;MAEIICSRVKRKCNPEVLETVIEIAVGIAKQSRSKAKKGTLFVVGDEEKVLEKSKPLILDPLAPYPKEIKDIREADIQGTIKELAKLDGAFVVSGDGYVLSAARHIEASSRNIDLPMGFGSRHMAAASISKETDAVAVVVSDNDEVVRVFDDGELVGEIISGVWNLEKIKPHVKDKYEKIVKRDLNLSMIVKKN
;
A
#
# COMPACT_ATOMS: atom_id res chain seq x y z
N MET A 1 -10.66 -4.20 8.49
CA MET A 1 -9.75 -5.24 7.94
C MET A 1 -8.29 -4.97 8.32
N ALA A 2 -7.90 -3.70 8.39
CA ALA A 2 -6.61 -3.22 8.87
C ALA A 2 -6.30 -3.66 10.30
N GLU A 3 -7.27 -3.78 11.21
CA GLU A 3 -7.03 -4.37 12.55
C GLU A 3 -6.35 -5.74 12.49
N ILE A 4 -6.81 -6.60 11.58
CA ILE A 4 -6.24 -7.93 11.39
C ILE A 4 -4.81 -7.77 10.86
N ILE A 5 -4.59 -6.92 9.85
CA ILE A 5 -3.25 -6.70 9.30
C ILE A 5 -2.30 -6.08 10.34
N CYS A 6 -2.74 -5.07 11.08
CA CYS A 6 -1.97 -4.45 12.15
C CYS A 6 -1.60 -5.44 13.27
N SER A 7 -2.40 -6.49 13.50
CA SER A 7 -2.03 -7.57 14.42
C SER A 7 -0.94 -8.52 13.90
N ARG A 8 -0.61 -8.43 12.61
CA ARG A 8 0.42 -9.24 11.92
C ARG A 8 1.68 -8.48 11.58
N VAL A 9 1.62 -7.15 11.52
CA VAL A 9 2.82 -6.32 11.29
C VAL A 9 3.60 -6.18 12.58
N LYS A 10 4.93 -6.12 12.46
CA LYS A 10 5.83 -5.96 13.62
C LYS A 10 5.94 -4.51 14.07
N ARG A 11 5.66 -3.56 13.18
CA ARG A 11 5.90 -2.13 13.38
C ARG A 11 4.66 -1.40 13.91
N LYS A 12 4.83 -0.12 14.28
CA LYS A 12 3.73 0.70 14.81
C LYS A 12 2.70 0.97 13.72
N CYS A 13 1.54 0.34 13.85
CA CYS A 13 0.45 0.41 12.89
C CYS A 13 -0.74 1.14 13.51
N ASN A 14 -1.26 2.18 12.83
CA ASN A 14 -2.55 2.77 13.16
C ASN A 14 -3.62 2.10 12.30
N PRO A 15 -4.52 1.29 12.88
CA PRO A 15 -5.53 0.55 12.11
C PRO A 15 -6.45 1.46 11.29
N GLU A 16 -6.82 2.63 11.82
CA GLU A 16 -7.70 3.57 11.13
C GLU A 16 -7.05 4.10 9.85
N VAL A 17 -5.82 4.61 9.96
CA VAL A 17 -5.07 5.15 8.81
C VAL A 17 -4.81 4.06 7.77
N LEU A 18 -4.40 2.86 8.22
CA LEU A 18 -4.16 1.76 7.31
C LEU A 18 -5.46 1.29 6.62
N GLU A 19 -6.61 1.30 7.32
CA GLU A 19 -7.91 1.00 6.71
C GLU A 19 -8.21 2.01 5.60
N THR A 20 -8.09 3.30 5.87
CA THR A 20 -8.36 4.34 4.86
C THR A 20 -7.44 4.20 3.64
N VAL A 21 -6.14 3.94 3.85
CA VAL A 21 -5.19 3.67 2.76
C VAL A 21 -5.62 2.45 1.94
N ILE A 22 -6.00 1.35 2.60
CA ILE A 22 -6.45 0.12 1.94
C ILE A 22 -7.73 0.37 1.15
N GLU A 23 -8.70 1.10 1.69
CA GLU A 23 -9.96 1.43 1.02
C GLU A 23 -9.72 2.24 -0.26
N ILE A 24 -8.85 3.25 -0.18
CA ILE A 24 -8.44 4.04 -1.35
C ILE A 24 -7.72 3.13 -2.37
N ALA A 25 -6.79 2.30 -1.92
CA ALA A 25 -6.05 1.37 -2.78
C ALA A 25 -6.97 0.37 -3.50
N VAL A 26 -7.96 -0.19 -2.80
CA VAL A 26 -9.00 -1.05 -3.40
C VAL A 26 -9.83 -0.26 -4.42
N GLY A 27 -10.17 0.99 -4.10
CA GLY A 27 -10.87 1.89 -5.02
C GLY A 27 -10.08 2.13 -6.31
N ILE A 28 -8.77 2.34 -6.21
CA ILE A 28 -7.86 2.50 -7.36
C ILE A 28 -7.80 1.19 -8.15
N ALA A 29 -7.59 0.04 -7.49
CA ALA A 29 -7.52 -1.27 -8.12
C ALA A 29 -8.77 -1.58 -8.97
N LYS A 30 -9.97 -1.29 -8.45
CA LYS A 30 -11.24 -1.46 -9.18
C LYS A 30 -11.34 -0.57 -10.43
N GLN A 31 -10.81 0.65 -10.37
CA GLN A 31 -10.87 1.59 -11.51
C GLN A 31 -9.91 1.22 -12.64
N SER A 32 -8.83 0.49 -12.34
CA SER A 32 -7.84 0.02 -13.32
C SER A 32 -8.44 -0.87 -14.42
N ARG A 33 -9.62 -1.46 -14.20
CA ARG A 33 -10.36 -2.24 -15.22
C ARG A 33 -10.75 -1.45 -16.47
N SER A 34 -10.94 -0.14 -16.34
CA SER A 34 -11.57 0.68 -17.38
C SER A 34 -10.64 1.72 -18.02
N LYS A 35 -9.42 1.90 -17.51
CA LYS A 35 -8.45 2.92 -17.97
C LYS A 35 -7.01 2.44 -17.82
N ALA A 36 -6.08 3.14 -18.48
CA ALA A 36 -4.63 2.89 -18.45
C ALA A 36 -4.11 2.53 -17.04
N LYS A 37 -3.33 1.45 -17.00
CA LYS A 37 -2.58 0.85 -15.89
C LYS A 37 -2.24 1.81 -14.73
N LYS A 38 -2.85 1.60 -13.55
CA LYS A 38 -2.66 2.43 -12.34
C LYS A 38 -2.01 1.65 -11.20
N GLY A 39 -0.74 1.28 -11.36
CA GLY A 39 0.03 0.78 -10.23
C GLY A 39 0.30 1.92 -9.24
N THR A 40 0.02 1.73 -7.96
CA THR A 40 0.20 2.76 -6.93
C THR A 40 0.92 2.18 -5.71
N LEU A 41 1.77 2.98 -5.07
CA LEU A 41 2.46 2.62 -3.83
C LEU A 41 2.15 3.67 -2.77
N PHE A 42 1.67 3.24 -1.62
CA PHE A 42 1.57 4.03 -0.40
C PHE A 42 2.58 3.51 0.62
N VAL A 43 3.28 4.41 1.30
CA VAL A 43 4.17 4.07 2.41
C VAL A 43 3.66 4.84 3.64
N VAL A 44 3.33 4.12 4.70
CA VAL A 44 2.58 4.63 5.87
C VAL A 44 3.45 4.54 7.12
N GLY A 45 3.68 5.68 7.78
CA GLY A 45 4.50 5.80 8.98
C GLY A 45 6.00 5.91 8.70
N ASP A 46 6.79 6.11 9.77
CA ASP A 46 8.23 6.43 9.74
C ASP A 46 8.58 7.49 8.67
N GLU A 47 7.69 8.48 8.55
CA GLU A 47 7.65 9.40 7.41
C GLU A 47 8.97 10.15 7.18
N GLU A 48 9.69 10.50 8.24
CA GLU A 48 10.98 11.18 8.14
C GLU A 48 12.01 10.30 7.43
N LYS A 49 12.20 9.05 7.88
CA LYS A 49 13.13 8.12 7.23
C LYS A 49 12.68 7.73 5.82
N VAL A 50 11.37 7.64 5.59
CA VAL A 50 10.82 7.37 4.25
C VAL A 50 11.11 8.53 3.30
N LEU A 51 10.98 9.78 3.75
CA LEU A 51 11.33 10.97 2.97
C LEU A 51 12.84 11.05 2.72
N GLU A 52 13.69 10.71 3.69
CA GLU A 52 15.15 10.63 3.50
C GLU A 52 15.55 9.55 2.49
N LYS A 53 14.84 8.42 2.48
CA LYS A 53 15.05 7.30 1.54
C LYS A 53 14.25 7.43 0.25
N SER A 54 13.84 8.65 -0.11
CA SER A 54 13.13 8.87 -1.36
C SER A 54 13.35 10.27 -1.94
N LYS A 55 13.23 10.38 -3.26
CA LYS A 55 13.34 11.66 -3.98
C LYS A 55 12.10 11.95 -4.83
N PRO A 56 11.73 13.23 -5.04
CA PRO A 56 10.63 13.54 -5.94
C PRO A 56 11.03 13.17 -7.38
N LEU A 57 10.13 12.52 -8.13
CA LEU A 57 10.32 12.28 -9.56
C LEU A 57 10.02 13.53 -10.40
N ILE A 58 9.11 14.35 -9.89
CA ILE A 58 8.70 15.65 -10.41
C ILE A 58 8.62 16.64 -9.24
N LEU A 59 8.27 17.90 -9.49
CA LEU A 59 7.91 18.80 -8.39
C LEU A 59 6.79 18.16 -7.56
N ASP A 60 7.03 18.04 -6.26
CA ASP A 60 6.09 17.39 -5.35
C ASP A 60 4.77 18.17 -5.34
N PRO A 61 3.66 17.56 -5.82
CA PRO A 61 2.40 18.26 -5.96
C PRO A 61 1.75 18.60 -4.61
N LEU A 62 2.18 17.96 -3.52
CA LEU A 62 1.63 18.16 -2.16
C LEU A 62 2.52 19.05 -1.28
N ALA A 63 3.78 19.28 -1.67
CA ALA A 63 4.73 20.08 -0.89
C ALA A 63 4.30 21.54 -0.65
N PRO A 64 3.64 22.26 -1.59
CA PRO A 64 3.23 23.65 -1.36
C PRO A 64 2.12 23.81 -0.31
N TYR A 65 1.46 22.72 0.06
CA TYR A 65 0.26 22.74 0.88
C TYR A 65 0.55 22.32 2.33
N PRO A 66 -0.06 23.00 3.33
CA PRO A 66 0.15 22.70 4.75
C PRO A 66 -0.34 21.29 5.09
N LYS A 67 0.26 20.66 6.13
CA LYS A 67 -0.05 19.27 6.52
C LYS A 67 -1.53 19.11 6.87
N GLU A 68 -2.10 20.08 7.55
CA GLU A 68 -3.41 20.05 8.19
C GLU A 68 -4.56 19.88 7.19
N ILE A 69 -4.37 20.28 5.93
CA ILE A 69 -5.38 20.13 4.88
C ILE A 69 -5.24 18.82 4.10
N LYS A 70 -4.27 17.96 4.44
CA LYS A 70 -3.91 16.75 3.70
C LYS A 70 -4.30 15.46 4.43
N ASP A 71 -5.31 15.53 5.31
CA ASP A 71 -5.82 14.35 6.00
C ASP A 71 -6.46 13.39 5.00
N ILE A 72 -6.01 12.14 4.99
CA ILE A 72 -6.45 11.08 4.09
C ILE A 72 -7.93 10.70 4.28
N ARG A 73 -8.51 11.04 5.42
CA ARG A 73 -9.92 10.82 5.75
C ARG A 73 -10.85 11.80 5.01
N GLU A 74 -10.33 12.94 4.59
CA GLU A 74 -11.11 13.97 3.89
C GLU A 74 -11.43 13.56 2.45
N ALA A 75 -12.71 13.66 2.07
CA ALA A 75 -13.20 13.19 0.76
C ALA A 75 -12.48 13.87 -0.42
N ASP A 76 -12.19 15.16 -0.30
CA ASP A 76 -11.48 15.93 -1.32
C ASP A 76 -10.05 15.41 -1.50
N ILE A 77 -9.37 15.08 -0.40
CA ILE A 77 -8.01 14.53 -0.43
C ILE A 77 -8.01 13.13 -1.02
N GLN A 78 -9.01 12.29 -0.73
CA GLN A 78 -9.17 11.01 -1.41
C GLN A 78 -9.38 11.16 -2.92
N GLY A 79 -10.10 12.20 -3.34
CA GLY A 79 -10.24 12.59 -4.75
C GLY A 79 -8.88 12.95 -5.36
N THR A 80 -8.12 13.82 -4.71
CA THR A 80 -6.77 14.24 -5.14
C THR A 80 -5.82 13.06 -5.23
N ILE A 81 -5.80 12.15 -4.26
CA ILE A 81 -4.95 10.94 -4.28
C ILE A 81 -5.26 10.09 -5.51
N LYS A 82 -6.54 9.87 -5.84
CA LYS A 82 -6.94 9.08 -7.02
C LYS A 82 -6.49 9.71 -8.34
N GLU A 83 -6.45 11.04 -8.40
CA GLU A 83 -5.95 11.78 -9.56
C GLU A 83 -4.42 11.71 -9.65
N LEU A 84 -3.72 11.93 -8.52
CA LEU A 84 -2.26 11.84 -8.44
C LEU A 84 -1.74 10.40 -8.59
N ALA A 85 -2.54 9.38 -8.30
CA ALA A 85 -2.19 7.97 -8.48
C ALA A 85 -1.97 7.57 -9.96
N LYS A 86 -2.29 8.46 -10.90
CA LYS A 86 -1.94 8.34 -12.33
C LYS A 86 -0.47 8.65 -12.60
N LEU A 87 0.22 9.29 -11.67
CA LEU A 87 1.65 9.58 -11.75
C LEU A 87 2.47 8.37 -11.29
N ASP A 88 3.73 8.32 -11.72
CA ASP A 88 4.68 7.35 -11.19
C ASP A 88 5.21 7.75 -9.82
N GLY A 89 5.56 6.75 -9.01
CA GLY A 89 6.13 6.92 -7.68
C GLY A 89 5.21 6.47 -6.55
N ALA A 90 5.59 6.87 -5.34
CA ALA A 90 4.93 6.54 -4.09
C ALA A 90 4.28 7.77 -3.45
N PHE A 91 3.22 7.54 -2.70
CA PHE A 91 2.71 8.44 -1.67
C PHE A 91 3.40 8.14 -0.35
N VAL A 92 3.79 9.19 0.37
CA VAL A 92 4.24 9.10 1.76
C VAL A 92 3.11 9.61 2.65
N VAL A 93 2.63 8.75 3.55
CA VAL A 93 1.52 9.02 4.47
C VAL A 93 2.08 8.92 5.89
N SER A 94 1.84 9.93 6.71
CA SER A 94 2.26 9.93 8.11
C SER A 94 1.46 8.94 8.94
N GLY A 95 2.02 8.50 10.07
CA GLY A 95 1.35 7.56 10.98
C GLY A 95 0.04 8.09 11.60
N ASP A 96 -0.17 9.40 11.58
CA ASP A 96 -1.39 10.09 12.04
C ASP A 96 -2.40 10.38 10.90
N GLY A 97 -2.08 10.05 9.65
CA GLY A 97 -3.04 10.02 8.54
C GLY A 97 -2.96 11.17 7.54
N TYR A 98 -1.84 11.91 7.46
CA TYR A 98 -1.68 12.99 6.50
C TYR A 98 -0.81 12.57 5.32
N VAL A 99 -1.23 12.89 4.10
CA VAL A 99 -0.44 12.63 2.90
C VAL A 99 0.60 13.74 2.73
N LEU A 100 1.86 13.42 2.99
CA LEU A 100 2.93 14.40 3.05
C LEU A 100 3.50 14.73 1.67
N SER A 101 3.63 13.72 0.83
CA SER A 101 4.30 13.80 -0.46
C SER A 101 3.72 12.78 -1.45
N ALA A 102 3.80 13.09 -2.74
CA ALA A 102 3.43 12.19 -3.83
C ALA A 102 4.52 12.18 -4.92
N ALA A 103 4.38 11.23 -5.86
CA ALA A 103 5.33 11.05 -6.96
C ALA A 103 6.79 10.85 -6.51
N ARG A 104 6.99 10.11 -5.42
CA ARG A 104 8.33 9.83 -4.89
C ARG A 104 8.94 8.54 -5.42
N HIS A 105 10.19 8.60 -5.83
CA HIS A 105 11.01 7.42 -6.10
C HIS A 105 11.64 6.93 -4.81
N ILE A 106 11.38 5.68 -4.46
CA ILE A 106 11.97 5.01 -3.29
C ILE A 106 13.40 4.58 -3.61
N GLU A 107 14.36 5.02 -2.80
CA GLU A 107 15.80 4.75 -2.90
C GLU A 107 16.25 3.76 -1.81
N ALA A 108 15.46 2.71 -1.57
CA ALA A 108 15.76 1.66 -0.61
C ALA A 108 16.50 0.47 -1.27
N SER A 109 17.35 -0.22 -0.51
CA SER A 109 18.13 -1.35 -1.02
C SER A 109 17.27 -2.59 -1.23
N SER A 110 17.41 -3.22 -2.39
CA SER A 110 16.81 -4.54 -2.68
C SER A 110 17.59 -5.71 -2.06
N ARG A 111 18.65 -5.45 -1.28
CA ARG A 111 19.48 -6.52 -0.69
C ARG A 111 18.67 -7.35 0.30
N ASN A 112 18.78 -8.68 0.14
CA ASN A 112 18.09 -9.64 1.00
C ASN A 112 16.55 -9.47 0.98
N ILE A 113 15.99 -8.99 -0.12
CA ILE A 113 14.56 -8.99 -0.40
C ILE A 113 14.26 -10.19 -1.30
N ASP A 114 13.40 -11.09 -0.84
CA ASP A 114 13.02 -12.29 -1.56
C ASP A 114 11.53 -12.21 -1.93
N LEU A 115 11.25 -11.82 -3.18
CA LEU A 115 9.91 -11.65 -3.72
C LEU A 115 9.55 -12.76 -4.72
N PRO A 116 8.27 -13.15 -4.80
CA PRO A 116 7.77 -14.05 -5.84
C PRO A 116 8.07 -13.55 -7.25
N MET A 117 8.23 -14.47 -8.19
CA MET A 117 8.29 -14.15 -9.61
C MET A 117 6.99 -13.46 -10.07
N GLY A 118 7.12 -12.48 -10.98
CA GLY A 118 6.00 -11.68 -11.48
C GLY A 118 5.78 -10.36 -10.73
N PHE A 119 6.43 -10.16 -9.58
CA PHE A 119 6.39 -8.89 -8.85
C PHE A 119 7.38 -7.89 -9.47
N GLY A 120 6.88 -6.73 -9.89
CA GLY A 120 7.67 -5.66 -10.52
C GLY A 120 8.31 -4.65 -9.54
N SER A 121 8.80 -3.55 -10.10
CA SER A 121 9.55 -2.50 -9.37
C SER A 121 8.82 -1.91 -8.16
N ARG A 122 7.50 -1.68 -8.24
CA ARG A 122 6.70 -1.17 -7.10
C ARG A 122 6.66 -2.15 -5.93
N HIS A 123 6.57 -3.46 -6.19
CA HIS A 123 6.62 -4.47 -5.14
C HIS A 123 8.01 -4.53 -4.50
N MET A 124 9.07 -4.44 -5.32
CA MET A 124 10.45 -4.35 -4.82
C MET A 124 10.65 -3.11 -3.95
N ALA A 125 10.16 -1.95 -4.38
CA ALA A 125 10.23 -0.71 -3.61
C ALA A 125 9.49 -0.85 -2.27
N ALA A 126 8.28 -1.43 -2.26
CA ALA A 126 7.48 -1.65 -1.06
C ALA A 126 8.17 -2.55 -0.03
N ALA A 127 8.71 -3.69 -0.49
CA ALA A 127 9.45 -4.60 0.38
C ALA A 127 10.76 -3.96 0.88
N SER A 128 11.49 -3.26 0.01
CA SER A 128 12.75 -2.62 0.39
C SER A 128 12.53 -1.52 1.44
N ILE A 129 11.55 -0.63 1.24
CA ILE A 129 11.30 0.47 2.18
C ILE A 129 10.76 -0.03 3.51
N SER A 130 9.79 -0.95 3.52
CA SER A 130 9.23 -1.51 4.75
C SER A 130 10.24 -2.33 5.58
N LYS A 131 11.33 -2.79 4.95
CA LYS A 131 12.45 -3.42 5.66
C LYS A 131 13.39 -2.41 6.31
N GLU A 132 13.70 -1.34 5.60
CA GLU A 132 14.67 -0.33 6.03
C GLU A 132 14.09 0.73 6.97
N THR A 133 12.77 0.82 7.09
CA THR A 133 12.05 1.75 7.96
C THR A 133 11.03 1.00 8.83
N ASP A 134 10.41 1.69 9.79
CA ASP A 134 9.27 1.21 10.59
C ASP A 134 7.92 1.40 9.87
N ALA A 135 7.93 1.62 8.55
CA ALA A 135 6.75 1.90 7.75
C ALA A 135 6.08 0.63 7.19
N VAL A 136 4.77 0.69 7.01
CA VAL A 136 3.99 -0.31 6.27
C VAL A 136 3.79 0.17 4.84
N ALA A 137 4.02 -0.70 3.86
CA ALA A 137 3.85 -0.35 2.44
C ALA A 137 2.65 -1.06 1.81
N VAL A 138 1.80 -0.31 1.12
CA VAL A 138 0.59 -0.81 0.44
C VAL A 138 0.72 -0.60 -1.07
N VAL A 139 0.67 -1.69 -1.83
CA VAL A 139 0.82 -1.70 -3.30
C VAL A 139 -0.51 -2.02 -3.94
N VAL A 140 -0.94 -1.18 -4.89
CA VAL A 140 -1.94 -1.52 -5.89
C VAL A 140 -1.22 -2.12 -7.09
N SER A 141 -1.47 -3.39 -7.37
CA SER A 141 -0.89 -4.05 -8.52
C SER A 141 -1.66 -3.74 -9.80
N ASP A 142 -0.91 -3.27 -10.80
CA ASP A 142 -1.41 -2.97 -12.15
C ASP A 142 -1.96 -4.21 -12.85
N ASN A 143 -1.27 -5.35 -12.73
CA ASN A 143 -1.54 -6.51 -13.58
C ASN A 143 -2.70 -7.40 -13.11
N ASP A 144 -2.98 -7.42 -11.81
CA ASP A 144 -3.93 -8.39 -11.22
C ASP A 144 -4.93 -7.77 -10.23
N GLU A 145 -4.99 -6.44 -10.12
CA GLU A 145 -5.96 -5.70 -9.30
C GLU A 145 -5.93 -6.08 -7.81
N VAL A 146 -4.85 -6.71 -7.37
CA VAL A 146 -4.64 -7.10 -5.97
C VAL A 146 -3.99 -5.95 -5.22
N VAL A 147 -4.53 -5.63 -4.05
CA VAL A 147 -3.87 -4.76 -3.09
C VAL A 147 -3.00 -5.62 -2.18
N ARG A 148 -1.72 -5.29 -2.06
CA ARG A 148 -0.73 -6.04 -1.30
C ARG A 148 -0.16 -5.19 -0.18
N VAL A 149 0.02 -5.78 0.99
CA VAL A 149 0.60 -5.10 2.16
C VAL A 149 1.92 -5.75 2.52
N PHE A 150 2.95 -4.92 2.65
CA PHE A 150 4.31 -5.29 3.02
C PHE A 150 4.68 -4.69 4.37
N ASP A 151 5.34 -5.51 5.19
CA ASP A 151 5.92 -5.13 6.48
C ASP A 151 7.24 -5.89 6.65
N ASP A 152 8.28 -5.22 7.14
CA ASP A 152 9.60 -5.82 7.39
C ASP A 152 10.21 -6.53 6.16
N GLY A 153 9.88 -6.05 4.95
CA GLY A 153 10.31 -6.65 3.68
C GLY A 153 9.56 -7.91 3.25
N GLU A 154 8.50 -8.29 3.97
CA GLU A 154 7.69 -9.47 3.69
C GLU A 154 6.27 -9.11 3.27
N LEU A 155 5.67 -9.93 2.41
CA LEU A 155 4.27 -9.82 2.05
C LEU A 155 3.41 -10.38 3.20
N VAL A 156 2.70 -9.51 3.90
CA VAL A 156 1.86 -9.87 5.06
C VAL A 156 0.38 -9.98 4.71
N GLY A 157 -0.07 -9.38 3.60
CA GLY A 157 -1.47 -9.43 3.19
C GLY A 157 -1.69 -9.25 1.68
N GLU A 158 -2.68 -9.97 1.15
CA GLU A 158 -3.26 -9.76 -0.19
C GLU A 158 -4.77 -9.51 -0.04
N ILE A 159 -5.28 -8.48 -0.69
CA ILE A 159 -6.68 -8.05 -0.62
C ILE A 159 -7.22 -8.02 -2.05
N ILE A 160 -8.28 -8.80 -2.28
CA ILE A 160 -8.84 -9.09 -3.58
C ILE A 160 -10.31 -8.67 -3.56
N SER A 161 -10.71 -7.86 -4.53
CA SER A 161 -12.10 -7.44 -4.69
C SER A 161 -12.90 -8.41 -5.55
N GLY A 162 -14.14 -8.71 -5.16
CA GLY A 162 -15.10 -9.43 -6.00
C GLY A 162 -14.87 -10.93 -6.13
N VAL A 163 -13.98 -11.50 -5.31
CA VAL A 163 -13.70 -12.95 -5.29
C VAL A 163 -14.10 -13.52 -3.94
N TRP A 164 -14.84 -14.63 -3.97
CA TRP A 164 -15.40 -15.28 -2.77
C TRP A 164 -14.91 -16.71 -2.58
N ASN A 165 -14.65 -17.40 -3.68
CA ASN A 165 -14.10 -18.74 -3.65
C ASN A 165 -12.57 -18.66 -3.64
N LEU A 166 -11.99 -18.69 -2.45
CA LEU A 166 -10.56 -18.59 -2.26
C LEU A 166 -9.85 -19.96 -2.38
N GLU A 167 -10.56 -21.09 -2.52
CA GLU A 167 -9.92 -22.42 -2.53
C GLU A 167 -8.89 -22.56 -3.65
N LYS A 168 -9.22 -22.02 -4.83
CA LYS A 168 -8.37 -22.09 -6.03
C LYS A 168 -7.29 -21.00 -6.07
N ILE A 169 -7.36 -20.00 -5.19
CA ILE A 169 -6.38 -18.92 -5.16
C ILE A 169 -5.14 -19.40 -4.40
N LYS A 170 -4.01 -19.44 -5.12
CA LYS A 170 -2.70 -19.66 -4.53
C LYS A 170 -2.14 -18.30 -4.13
N PRO A 171 -1.98 -18.01 -2.83
CA PRO A 171 -1.42 -16.75 -2.39
C PRO A 171 0.09 -16.69 -2.63
N HIS A 172 0.60 -15.47 -2.65
CA HIS A 172 2.03 -15.20 -2.68
C HIS A 172 2.66 -15.12 -1.28
N VAL A 173 1.83 -15.13 -0.23
CA VAL A 173 2.28 -15.20 1.17
C VAL A 173 2.99 -16.53 1.41
N LYS A 174 4.26 -16.50 1.82
CA LYS A 174 5.14 -17.68 1.91
C LYS A 174 4.83 -18.60 3.10
N ASP A 175 4.45 -18.02 4.23
CA ASP A 175 4.20 -18.76 5.47
C ASP A 175 2.75 -19.19 5.62
N LYS A 176 2.41 -19.77 6.78
CA LYS A 176 1.03 -20.04 7.16
C LYS A 176 0.21 -18.77 6.97
N TYR A 177 -0.96 -18.92 6.35
CA TYR A 177 -1.88 -17.80 6.12
C TYR A 177 -3.30 -18.19 6.52
N GLU A 178 -4.16 -17.18 6.66
CA GLU A 178 -5.60 -17.31 6.75
C GLU A 178 -6.29 -16.64 5.57
N LYS A 179 -7.39 -17.24 5.14
CA LYS A 179 -8.26 -16.73 4.08
C LYS A 179 -9.53 -16.22 4.73
N ILE A 180 -9.83 -14.94 4.54
CA ILE A 180 -10.95 -14.26 5.18
C ILE A 180 -11.83 -13.67 4.09
N VAL A 181 -13.14 -13.89 4.19
CA VAL A 181 -14.12 -13.34 3.26
C VAL A 181 -15.00 -12.32 3.98
N LYS A 182 -15.07 -11.09 3.46
CA LYS A 182 -15.91 -9.99 3.96
C LYS A 182 -17.00 -9.67 2.93
N ARG A 183 -18.15 -10.34 3.09
CA ARG A 183 -19.26 -10.30 2.11
C ARG A 183 -19.91 -8.93 1.99
N ASP A 184 -20.04 -8.26 3.12
CA ASP A 184 -20.49 -6.88 3.27
C ASP A 184 -19.65 -5.88 2.48
N LEU A 185 -18.33 -6.10 2.40
CA LEU A 185 -17.39 -5.17 1.74
C LEU A 185 -17.06 -5.54 0.29
N ASN A 186 -17.57 -6.67 -0.22
CA ASN A 186 -17.14 -7.22 -1.52
C ASN A 186 -15.63 -7.52 -1.60
N LEU A 187 -15.04 -7.94 -0.48
CA LEU A 187 -13.60 -8.15 -0.34
C LEU A 187 -13.27 -9.53 0.22
N SER A 188 -12.14 -10.05 -0.23
CA SER A 188 -11.47 -11.19 0.36
C SER A 188 -10.03 -10.83 0.70
N MET A 189 -9.52 -11.42 1.76
CA MET A 189 -8.17 -11.21 2.23
C MET A 189 -7.44 -12.52 2.42
N ILE A 190 -6.15 -12.51 2.16
CA ILE A 190 -5.22 -13.56 2.53
C ILE A 190 -4.15 -12.90 3.40
N VAL A 191 -4.04 -13.31 4.65
CA VAL A 191 -3.17 -12.64 5.64
C VAL A 191 -2.23 -13.66 6.26
N LYS A 192 -0.96 -13.30 6.44
CA LYS A 192 0.04 -14.11 7.15
C LYS A 192 -0.43 -14.40 8.58
N LYS A 193 -0.22 -15.63 9.04
CA LYS A 193 -0.39 -16.04 10.44
C LYS A 193 0.92 -15.84 11.19
N ASN A 194 0.79 -15.43 12.45
CA ASN A 194 1.90 -15.38 13.41
C ASN A 194 2.35 -16.80 13.78
#